data_AF-A0A6M1X5Y0-F1
#
_entry.id   AF-A0A6M1X5Y0-F1
#
_cell.length_a   1.000
_cell.length_b   1.000
_cell.length_c   1.000
_cell.angle_alpha   90.00
_cell.angle_beta   90.00
_cell.angle_gamma   90.00
#
_symmetry.space_group_name_H-M   'P 1'
#
loop_
_entity.id
_entity.type
_entity.pdbx_description
1 polymer ?
#
loop_
_entity_poly.entity_id
_entity_poly.type
_entity_poly.pdbx_seq_one_letter_code
_entity_poly.pdbx_strand_id
1 'polypeptide(L)'
;MSNFPSNLNTLRKSRNLSLQELATRLNEKYEVKFSKASIDRWEKGLTSPSMEHASALANYFNVSLDELSGLKAMEPDKHQTMAAHLEGELKQEDVDYIMGLIDRFKKKD
;
A
#
# COMPACT_ATOMS: atom_id res chain seq x y z
N MET A 1 -1.51 -13.40 17.46
CA MET A 1 -0.48 -13.97 16.56
C MET A 1 0.02 -12.82 15.69
N SER A 2 1.33 -12.61 15.59
CA SER A 2 1.87 -11.51 14.77
C SER A 2 1.66 -11.84 13.29
N ASN A 3 0.78 -11.09 12.62
CA ASN A 3 0.45 -11.32 11.21
C ASN A 3 1.41 -10.63 10.23
N PHE A 4 2.51 -10.04 10.73
CA PHE A 4 3.53 -9.36 9.93
C PHE A 4 3.97 -10.11 8.66
N PRO A 5 4.36 -11.41 8.71
CA PRO A 5 4.81 -12.13 7.53
C PRO A 5 3.73 -12.22 6.44
N SER A 6 2.49 -12.49 6.86
CA SER A 6 1.33 -12.56 5.97
C SER A 6 1.00 -11.20 5.37
N ASN A 7 1.04 -10.15 6.19
CA ASN A 7 0.75 -8.77 5.81
C ASN A 7 1.75 -8.25 4.77
N LEU A 8 3.04 -8.48 4.99
CA LEU A 8 4.10 -8.11 4.03
C LEU A 8 3.91 -8.82 2.68
N ASN A 9 3.61 -10.12 2.70
CA ASN A 9 3.36 -10.91 1.50
C ASN A 9 2.15 -10.38 0.71
N THR A 10 1.05 -10.09 1.41
CA THR A 10 -0.16 -9.50 0.81
C THR A 10 0.11 -8.14 0.20
N LEU A 11 0.83 -7.24 0.89
CA LEU A 11 1.19 -5.92 0.40
C LEU A 11 2.10 -5.98 -0.83
N ARG A 12 3.07 -6.90 -0.85
CA ARG A 12 3.93 -7.09 -2.01
C ARG A 12 3.14 -7.60 -3.21
N LYS A 13 2.26 -8.59 -3.01
CA LYS A 13 1.42 -9.16 -4.07
C LYS A 13 0.36 -8.20 -4.59
N SER A 14 -0.25 -7.38 -3.74
CA SER A 14 -1.25 -6.38 -4.17
C SER A 14 -0.64 -5.34 -5.11
N ARG A 15 0.67 -5.07 -4.98
CA ARG A 15 1.44 -4.21 -5.87
C ARG A 15 2.09 -4.96 -7.05
N ASN A 16 1.83 -6.25 -7.22
CA ASN A 16 2.43 -7.13 -8.24
C ASN A 16 3.97 -7.08 -8.28
N LEU A 17 4.61 -6.95 -7.12
CA LEU A 17 6.07 -6.85 -7.02
C LEU A 17 6.71 -8.23 -6.81
N SER A 18 7.82 -8.48 -7.51
CA SER A 18 8.71 -9.58 -7.15
C SER A 18 9.51 -9.22 -5.89
N LEU A 19 10.07 -10.23 -5.20
CA LEU A 19 10.94 -9.99 -4.04
C LEU A 19 12.17 -9.14 -4.40
N GLN A 20 12.70 -9.34 -5.61
CA GLN A 20 13.84 -8.58 -6.10
C GLN A 20 13.45 -7.14 -6.44
N GLU A 21 12.30 -6.96 -7.09
CA GLU A 21 11.76 -5.64 -7.43
C GLU A 21 11.50 -4.80 -6.17
N LEU A 22 10.91 -5.41 -5.14
CA LEU A 22 10.68 -4.74 -3.86
C LEU A 22 12.00 -4.32 -3.22
N ALA A 23 13.01 -5.20 -3.19
CA ALA A 23 14.33 -4.87 -2.65
C ALA A 23 14.98 -3.71 -3.40
N THR A 24 14.96 -3.73 -4.74
CA THR A 24 15.53 -2.65 -5.58
C THR A 24 14.85 -1.31 -5.28
N ARG A 25 13.51 -1.26 -5.31
CA ARG A 25 12.77 -0.01 -5.08
C ARG A 25 12.97 0.55 -3.67
N LEU A 26 13.09 -0.32 -2.67
CA LEU A 26 13.39 0.11 -1.31
C LEU A 26 14.82 0.64 -1.20
N ASN A 27 15.80 -0.01 -1.82
CA ASN A 27 17.20 0.45 -1.84
C ASN A 27 17.42 1.77 -2.57
N GLU A 28 16.56 2.11 -3.53
CA GLU A 28 16.59 3.38 -4.26
C GLU A 28 16.02 4.53 -3.44
N LYS A 29 15.03 4.24 -2.57
CA LYS A 29 14.26 5.27 -1.85
C LYS A 29 14.72 5.47 -0.39
N TYR A 30 15.32 4.45 0.23
CA TYR A 30 15.73 4.47 1.63
C TYR A 30 17.23 4.15 1.75
N GLU A 31 17.89 4.72 2.74
CA GLU A 31 19.32 4.47 2.98
C GLU A 31 19.60 3.03 3.45
N VAL A 32 18.62 2.38 4.09
CA VAL A 32 18.75 1.02 4.59
C VAL A 32 18.74 -0.02 3.47
N LYS A 33 19.62 -1.02 3.58
CA LYS A 33 19.84 -2.01 2.54
C LYS A 33 18.92 -3.22 2.66
N PHE A 34 18.07 -3.39 1.67
CA PHE A 34 17.20 -4.55 1.49
C PHE A 34 17.82 -5.59 0.57
N SER A 35 17.73 -6.85 0.96
CA SER A 35 18.08 -7.98 0.10
C SER A 35 16.86 -8.85 -0.16
N LYS A 36 16.80 -9.48 -1.34
CA LYS A 36 15.75 -10.47 -1.68
C LYS A 36 15.63 -11.55 -0.60
N ALA A 37 16.76 -12.03 -0.08
CA ALA A 37 16.82 -13.07 0.94
C ALA A 37 16.25 -12.59 2.29
N SER A 38 16.53 -11.34 2.68
CA SER A 38 15.97 -10.75 3.91
C SER A 38 14.44 -10.69 3.82
N ILE A 39 13.91 -10.17 2.71
CA ILE A 39 12.46 -10.04 2.48
C ILE A 39 11.80 -11.42 2.45
N ASP A 40 12.40 -12.41 1.77
CA ASP A 40 11.87 -13.79 1.74
C ASP A 40 11.79 -14.41 3.15
N ARG A 41 12.81 -14.21 3.99
CA ARG A 41 12.82 -14.69 5.37
C ARG A 41 11.77 -14.00 6.23
N TRP A 42 11.55 -12.71 6.01
CA TRP A 42 10.50 -11.93 6.69
C TRP A 42 9.10 -12.40 6.29
N GLU A 43 8.83 -12.66 5.01
CA GLU A 43 7.54 -13.18 4.54
C GLU A 43 7.27 -14.61 5.03
N LYS A 44 8.31 -15.39 5.32
CA LYS A 44 8.21 -16.72 5.93
C LYS A 44 8.16 -16.69 7.46
N GLY A 45 8.34 -15.53 8.09
CA GLY A 45 8.43 -15.39 9.54
C GLY A 45 9.67 -16.04 10.17
N LEU A 46 10.71 -16.32 9.38
CA LEU A 46 11.97 -16.93 9.86
C LEU A 46 12.82 -15.95 10.66
N THR A 47 12.73 -14.66 10.32
CA THR A 47 13.45 -13.56 10.97
C THR A 47 12.54 -12.35 11.06
N SER A 48 12.84 -11.43 11.97
CA SER A 48 12.16 -10.14 12.07
C SER A 48 13.01 -9.01 11.47
N PRO A 49 12.41 -8.01 10.81
CA PRO A 49 13.12 -6.81 10.37
C PRO A 49 13.59 -5.98 11.57
N SER A 50 14.62 -5.15 11.38
CA SER A 50 14.93 -4.08 12.35
C SER A 50 13.88 -2.96 12.27
N MET A 51 13.85 -2.09 13.27
CA MET A 51 12.92 -0.95 13.30
C MET A 51 13.03 -0.05 12.07
N GLU A 52 14.26 0.17 11.58
CA GLU A 52 14.50 0.98 10.39
C GLU A 52 13.92 0.32 9.12
N HIS A 53 14.13 -0.99 8.95
CA HIS A 53 13.56 -1.73 7.83
C HIS A 53 12.03 -1.77 7.90
N ALA A 54 11.47 -1.99 9.10
CA ALA A 54 10.03 -1.98 9.31
C ALA A 54 9.42 -0.60 8.98
N SER A 55 10.09 0.49 9.42
CA SER A 55 9.66 1.87 9.15
C SER A 55 9.70 2.20 7.66
N ALA A 56 10.76 1.78 6.96
CA ALA A 56 10.88 1.94 5.52
C ALA A 56 9.81 1.14 4.75
N LEU A 57 9.51 -0.11 5.17
CA LEU A 57 8.43 -0.92 4.58
C LEU A 57 7.06 -0.26 4.80
N ALA A 58 6.77 0.18 6.02
CA ALA A 58 5.52 0.83 6.36
C ALA A 58 5.31 2.11 5.52
N ASN A 59 6.34 2.94 5.42
CA ASN A 59 6.33 4.14 4.60
C ASN A 59 6.17 3.82 3.10
N TYR A 60 6.86 2.80 2.58
CA TYR A 60 6.79 2.40 1.18
C TYR A 60 5.38 1.94 0.77
N PHE A 61 4.75 1.14 1.63
CA PHE A 61 3.38 0.65 1.40
C PHE A 61 2.29 1.62 1.82
N ASN A 62 2.67 2.77 2.40
CA ASN A 62 1.77 3.79 2.94
C ASN A 62 0.80 3.22 3.99
N VAL A 63 1.35 2.42 4.91
CA VAL A 63 0.64 1.80 6.04
C VAL A 63 1.34 2.18 7.34
N SER A 64 0.64 2.09 8.47
CA SER A 64 1.25 2.23 9.79
C SER A 64 2.04 0.98 10.18
N LEU A 65 2.99 1.13 11.12
CA LEU A 65 3.71 -0.02 11.70
C LEU A 65 2.76 -0.99 12.41
N ASP A 66 1.67 -0.49 12.99
CA ASP A 66 0.65 -1.31 13.66
C ASP A 66 -0.13 -2.17 12.65
N GLU A 67 -0.45 -1.61 11.48
CA GLU A 67 -1.06 -2.36 10.37
C GLU A 67 -0.09 -3.38 9.77
N LEU A 68 1.17 -2.96 9.57
CA LEU A 68 2.20 -3.83 9.03
C LEU A 68 2.48 -5.02 9.97
N SER A 69 2.55 -4.78 11.28
CA SER A 69 2.79 -5.80 12.30
C SER A 69 1.57 -6.70 12.56
N GLY A 70 0.38 -6.26 12.17
CA GLY A 70 -0.88 -6.94 12.42
C GLY A 70 -1.48 -6.68 13.80
N LEU A 71 -1.02 -5.63 14.49
CA LEU A 71 -1.63 -5.11 15.72
C LEU A 71 -2.95 -4.37 15.42
N LYS A 72 -3.06 -3.80 14.22
CA LYS A 72 -4.27 -3.18 13.69
C LYS A 72 -4.69 -3.87 12.39
N ALA A 73 -5.99 -4.00 12.17
CA ALA A 73 -6.49 -4.44 10.87
C ALA A 73 -6.08 -3.45 9.78
N MET A 74 -5.62 -3.94 8.63
CA MET A 74 -5.46 -3.12 7.45
C MET A 74 -6.85 -2.69 6.99
N GLU A 75 -7.19 -1.42 7.21
CA GLU A 75 -8.39 -0.87 6.60
C GLU A 75 -8.12 -0.78 5.09
N PRO A 76 -8.97 -1.36 4.23
CA PRO A 76 -8.90 -1.05 2.80
C PRO A 76 -9.07 0.46 2.66
N ASP A 77 -8.25 1.09 1.82
CA ASP A 77 -8.30 2.51 1.49
C ASP A 77 -9.75 2.93 1.21
N LYS A 78 -10.42 3.48 2.23
CA LYS A 78 -11.82 3.90 2.14
C LYS A 78 -11.80 5.21 1.39
N HIS A 79 -12.09 5.14 0.09
CA HIS A 79 -12.54 6.23 -0.77
C HIS A 79 -11.96 7.61 -0.42
N GLN A 80 -10.94 8.06 -1.16
CA GLN A 80 -10.53 9.45 -1.10
C GLN A 80 -11.76 10.33 -1.38
N THR A 81 -12.22 11.07 -0.37
CA THR A 81 -13.45 11.86 -0.47
C THR A 81 -13.15 13.14 -1.24
N MET A 82 -13.32 13.07 -2.56
CA MET A 82 -12.97 14.16 -3.48
C MET A 82 -13.92 15.36 -3.34
N ALA A 83 -15.18 15.13 -2.96
CA ALA A 83 -16.22 16.16 -2.94
C ALA A 83 -15.90 17.39 -2.08
N ALA A 84 -15.21 17.23 -0.94
CA ALA A 84 -14.92 18.33 -0.02
C ALA A 84 -13.66 19.16 -0.39
N HIS A 85 -12.77 18.64 -1.25
CA HIS A 85 -11.53 19.32 -1.63
C HIS A 85 -11.61 20.06 -2.96
N LEU A 86 -12.69 19.87 -3.73
CA LEU A 86 -12.86 20.41 -5.09
C LEU A 86 -13.99 21.46 -5.17
N GLU A 87 -14.52 21.90 -4.03
CA GLU A 87 -15.59 22.89 -3.96
C GLU A 87 -15.10 24.23 -4.52
N GLY A 88 -15.53 24.55 -5.74
CA GLY A 88 -15.17 25.78 -6.47
C GLY A 88 -14.03 25.64 -7.49
N GLU A 89 -13.34 24.50 -7.55
CA GLU A 89 -12.23 24.29 -8.51
C GLU A 89 -12.65 23.56 -9.79
N LEU A 90 -13.74 22.79 -9.74
CA LEU A 90 -14.28 22.08 -10.91
C LEU A 90 -15.43 22.86 -11.54
N LYS A 91 -15.45 22.89 -12.87
CA LYS A 91 -16.59 23.42 -13.61
C LYS A 91 -17.71 22.38 -13.62
N GLN A 92 -18.94 22.85 -13.80
CA GLN A 92 -20.12 21.98 -13.89
C GLN A 92 -19.98 20.92 -14.99
N GLU A 93 -19.34 21.26 -16.12
CA GLU A 93 -19.07 20.33 -17.23
C GLU A 93 -18.21 19.12 -16.81
N ASP A 94 -17.21 19.34 -15.95
CA ASP A 94 -16.32 18.28 -15.45
C ASP A 94 -17.06 17.37 -14.45
N VAL A 95 -17.91 17.97 -13.61
CA VAL A 95 -18.75 17.24 -12.66
C VAL A 95 -19.74 16.33 -13.40
N ASP A 96 -20.41 16.86 -14.42
CA ASP A 96 -21.37 16.10 -15.23
C ASP A 96 -20.68 14.94 -15.97
N TYR A 97 -19.47 15.17 -16.49
CA TYR A 97 -18.66 14.13 -17.12
C TYR A 97 -18.30 13.00 -16.14
N ILE A 98 -17.84 13.33 -14.94
CA ILE A 98 -17.49 12.35 -13.90
C ILE A 98 -18.74 11.54 -13.50
N MET A 99 -19.88 12.20 -13.31
CA MET A 99 -21.14 11.51 -12.98
C MET A 99 -21.57 10.53 -14.08
N GLY A 100 -21.41 10.91 -15.35
CA GLY A 100 -21.66 10.02 -16.48
C GLY A 100 -20.74 8.80 -16.53
N LEU A 101 -19.47 8.94 -16.11
CA LEU A 101 -18.56 7.80 -15.97
C LEU A 101 -19.02 6.84 -14.87
N ILE A 102 -19.43 7.36 -13.71
CA ILE A 102 -19.93 6.55 -12.60
C ILE A 102 -21.16 5.74 -13.02
N ASP A 103 -22.12 6.36 -13.70
CA ASP A 103 -23.32 5.68 -14.18
C ASP A 103 -23.01 4.61 -15.23
N ARG A 104 -22.00 4.85 -16.09
CA ARG A 104 -21.52 3.84 -17.03
C ARG A 104 -20.93 2.64 -16.32
N PHE A 105 -20.13 2.84 -15.27
CA PHE A 105 -19.56 1.75 -14.50
C PHE A 105 -20.62 0.96 -13.75
N LYS A 106 -21.62 1.62 -13.15
CA LYS A 106 -22.75 0.96 -12.48
C LYS A 106 -23.63 0.10 -13.38
N LYS A 107 -23.65 0.36 -14.70
CA LYS A 107 -24.43 -0.39 -15.70
C LYS A 107 -23.64 -1.52 -16.36
N LYS A 108 -22.36 -1.69 -16.03
CA LYS A 108 -21.48 -2.70 -16.64
C LYS A 108 -21.41 -4.01 -15.84
N ASP A 109 -22.20 -4.11 -14.77
CA ASP A 109 -22.50 -5.33 -14.01
C ASP A 109 -23.95 -5.78 -14.28
#